data_AF-A0A0R1YVC9-F1
#
_entry.id   AF-A0A0R1YVC9-F1
#
_cell.length_a   1.000
_cell.length_b   1.000
_cell.length_c   1.000
_cell.angle_alpha   90.00
_cell.angle_beta   90.00
_cell.angle_gamma   90.00
#
_symmetry.space_group_name_H-M   'P 1'
#
loop_
_entity.id
_entity.type
_entity.pdbx_description
1 polymer ?
#
loop_
_entity_poly.entity_id
_entity_poly.type
_entity_poly.pdbx_seq_one_letter_code
_entity_poly.pdbx_strand_id
1 'polypeptide(L)'
;MIGMDEFKFCPKCGAKVKATAKFCPKCGFSFAQFNGGAPDNNINQPQPSNRSGQTGSWFSNHHHRNWVIGGVLGVVLVIIAVTVASSIITSQQTQAKKEAMIQSSQLKESIKKKKEAKESKIEKKLSTEAVSVVTDMIQNDMNLDAECDDVTITSSYGGNQYGGYANVSDDDGDHTTVDVTVTNVKYENNVSVEIDSDGHDSLNNTFYSYDDDDDDY
;
A
#
# COMPACT_ATOMS: atom_id res chain seq x y z
N MET A 1 39.60 8.63 -2.77
CA MET A 1 39.47 7.65 -1.67
C MET A 1 37.99 7.54 -1.34
N ILE A 2 37.41 6.36 -1.58
CA ILE A 2 35.97 6.09 -1.44
C ILE A 2 35.69 5.85 0.06
N GLY A 3 34.94 6.74 0.70
CA GLY A 3 34.42 6.49 2.03
C GLY A 3 33.19 5.59 1.93
N MET A 4 33.40 4.28 2.05
CA MET A 4 32.28 3.33 2.19
C MET A 4 31.76 3.44 3.62
N ASP A 5 30.62 4.09 3.79
CA ASP A 5 29.88 4.11 5.05
C ASP A 5 29.34 2.71 5.36
N GLU A 6 29.99 2.03 6.30
CA GLU A 6 29.60 0.69 6.75
C GLU A 6 28.35 0.78 7.64
N PHE A 7 27.37 -0.08 7.38
CA PHE A 7 26.11 -0.15 8.12
C PHE A 7 25.88 -1.54 8.69
N LYS A 8 25.22 -1.59 9.86
CA LYS A 8 24.76 -2.80 10.53
C LYS A 8 23.26 -2.71 10.81
N PHE A 9 22.61 -3.86 10.94
CA PHE A 9 21.21 -3.92 11.32
C PHE A 9 21.06 -4.16 12.83
N CYS A 10 20.09 -3.49 13.45
CA CYS A 10 19.79 -3.69 14.86
C CYS A 10 19.14 -5.07 15.08
N PRO A 11 19.66 -5.94 15.97
CA PRO A 11 19.08 -7.26 16.22
C PRO A 11 17.73 -7.19 16.95
N LYS A 12 17.42 -6.06 17.61
CA LYS A 12 16.17 -5.88 18.36
C LYS A 12 15.00 -5.40 17.50
N CYS A 13 15.25 -4.58 16.48
CA CYS A 13 14.17 -3.96 15.69
C CYS A 13 14.40 -3.95 14.16
N GLY A 14 15.52 -4.47 13.67
CA GLY A 14 15.82 -4.55 12.23
C GLY A 14 16.18 -3.20 11.57
N ALA A 15 16.31 -2.11 12.32
CA ALA A 15 16.68 -0.82 11.74
C ALA A 15 18.12 -0.83 11.18
N LYS A 16 18.34 -0.24 10.00
CA LYS A 16 19.67 0.04 9.44
C LYS A 16 20.33 1.17 10.25
N VAL A 17 21.49 0.91 10.82
CA VAL A 17 22.24 1.85 11.67
C VAL A 17 23.69 1.90 11.20
N LYS A 18 24.37 3.05 11.35
CA LYS A 18 25.81 3.17 11.08
C LYS A 18 26.61 2.16 11.93
N ALA A 19 27.65 1.56 11.37
CA ALA A 19 28.47 0.56 12.06
C ALA A 19 29.06 1.09 13.38
N THR A 20 29.44 2.37 13.40
CA THR A 20 30.02 3.09 14.56
C THR A 20 29.00 3.50 15.64
N ALA A 21 27.71 3.28 15.43
CA ALA A 21 26.69 3.67 16.41
C ALA A 21 26.74 2.77 17.66
N LYS A 22 26.81 3.41 18.83
CA LYS A 22 26.77 2.77 20.16
C LYS A 22 25.35 2.36 20.58
N PHE A 23 24.34 3.09 20.11
CA PHE A 23 22.93 2.83 20.41
C PHE A 23 22.07 2.90 19.16
N CYS A 24 20.96 2.15 19.12
CA CYS A 24 19.99 2.22 18.05
C CYS A 24 19.08 3.45 18.23
N PRO A 25 19.03 4.40 17.27
CA PRO A 25 18.20 5.61 17.39
C PRO A 25 16.69 5.31 17.28
N LYS A 26 16.31 4.12 16.79
CA LYS A 26 14.90 3.74 16.68
C LYS A 26 14.33 3.05 17.92
N CYS A 27 15.14 2.35 18.71
CA CYS A 27 14.63 1.53 19.82
C CYS A 27 15.46 1.59 21.11
N GLY A 28 16.55 2.36 21.14
CA GLY A 28 17.41 2.52 22.32
C GLY A 28 18.32 1.32 22.63
N PHE A 29 18.38 0.29 21.78
CA PHE A 29 19.25 -0.87 22.01
C PHE A 29 20.74 -0.50 22.01
N SER A 30 21.48 -0.93 23.03
CA SER A 30 22.94 -0.69 23.16
C SER A 30 23.75 -1.77 22.45
N PHE A 31 24.62 -1.37 21.53
CA PHE A 31 25.55 -2.26 20.83
C PHE A 31 26.85 -2.51 21.61
N ALA A 32 27.08 -1.80 22.72
CA ALA A 32 28.32 -1.89 23.50
C ALA A 32 28.46 -3.22 24.26
N GLN A 33 27.36 -3.90 24.56
CA GLN A 33 27.36 -5.15 25.32
C GLN A 33 27.63 -6.39 24.46
N PHE A 34 27.66 -6.24 23.12
CA PHE A 34 27.79 -7.36 22.19
C PHE A 34 29.21 -7.56 21.64
N ASN A 35 30.08 -6.56 21.77
CA ASN A 35 31.50 -6.68 21.43
C ASN A 35 32.28 -7.04 22.69
N GLY A 36 32.64 -8.32 22.81
CA GLY A 36 33.31 -8.90 23.98
C GLY A 36 34.59 -8.17 24.41
N GLY A 37 34.47 -7.37 25.46
CA GLY A 37 35.53 -7.06 26.42
C GLY A 37 35.16 -7.65 27.78
N ALA A 38 36.12 -8.31 28.42
CA ALA A 38 36.01 -9.09 29.65
C ALA A 38 35.29 -8.39 30.82
N PRO A 39 34.73 -9.16 31.80
CA PRO A 39 34.01 -8.60 32.95
C PRO A 39 35.00 -7.95 33.92
N ASP A 40 34.78 -6.68 34.27
CA ASP A 40 35.41 -6.11 35.46
C ASP A 40 34.59 -6.53 36.69
N ASN A 41 35.09 -7.52 37.40
CA ASN A 41 34.66 -7.77 38.78
C ASN A 41 35.36 -6.73 39.66
N ASN A 42 34.69 -5.62 39.98
CA ASN A 42 35.09 -4.78 41.09
C ASN A 42 33.98 -4.71 42.15
N ILE A 43 34.14 -5.58 43.14
CA ILE A 43 33.48 -5.50 44.44
C ILE A 43 34.21 -4.41 45.23
N ASN A 44 33.56 -3.28 45.48
CA ASN A 44 33.77 -2.49 46.70
C ASN A 44 32.49 -1.75 47.10
N GLN A 45 32.08 -2.09 48.32
CA GLN A 45 30.87 -1.81 49.11
C GLN A 45 30.86 -0.35 49.64
N PRO A 46 29.74 0.23 50.16
CA PRO A 46 29.27 -0.07 51.51
C PRO A 46 27.77 -0.47 51.60
N GLN A 47 27.51 -1.53 52.38
CA GLN A 47 26.20 -1.97 52.85
C GLN A 47 26.08 -1.49 54.31
N PRO A 48 24.97 -0.86 54.73
CA PRO A 48 24.78 -0.58 56.15
C PRO A 48 24.46 -1.87 56.91
N SER A 49 25.39 -2.22 57.79
CA SER A 49 25.28 -3.22 58.85
C SER A 49 24.68 -2.61 60.11
N ASN A 50 23.62 -3.20 60.66
CA ASN A 50 23.26 -3.21 62.09
C ASN A 50 21.87 -3.85 62.23
N ARG A 51 21.55 -4.63 63.25
CA ARG A 51 22.27 -5.38 64.27
C ARG A 51 21.20 -6.28 64.87
N SER A 52 21.56 -7.52 65.15
CA SER A 52 20.83 -8.39 66.07
C SER A 52 20.61 -7.67 67.41
N GLY A 53 19.36 -7.63 67.85
CA GLY A 53 18.94 -7.22 69.19
C GLY A 53 17.69 -8.01 69.57
N GLN A 54 17.90 -9.18 70.17
CA GLN A 54 16.89 -9.88 70.94
C GLN A 54 16.45 -8.98 72.09
N THR A 55 15.14 -8.80 72.29
CA THR A 55 14.47 -8.80 73.60
C THR A 55 12.97 -8.70 73.38
N GLY A 56 12.19 -9.63 73.95
CA GLY A 56 10.74 -9.43 74.12
C GLY A 56 9.88 -10.66 73.82
N SER A 57 10.00 -11.69 74.65
CA SER A 57 8.98 -12.71 74.84
C SER A 57 7.68 -12.08 75.35
N TRP A 58 6.55 -12.28 74.66
CA TRP A 58 5.28 -12.61 75.32
C TRP A 58 4.30 -13.20 74.31
N PHE A 59 4.21 -14.52 74.29
CA PHE A 59 3.11 -15.23 73.64
C PHE A 59 1.82 -14.89 74.39
N SER A 60 0.87 -14.24 73.73
CA SER A 60 -0.53 -14.26 74.12
C SER A 60 -1.38 -14.85 73.00
N ASN A 61 -1.84 -16.06 73.31
CA ASN A 61 -2.77 -16.92 72.60
C ASN A 61 -3.99 -16.14 72.09
N HIS A 62 -4.25 -16.13 70.78
CA HIS A 62 -5.50 -15.59 70.22
C HIS A 62 -6.25 -16.67 69.44
N HIS A 63 -7.52 -16.84 69.82
CA HIS A 63 -8.46 -17.87 69.38
C HIS A 63 -8.51 -18.08 67.86
N HIS A 64 -7.83 -19.12 67.41
CA HIS A 64 -8.02 -19.78 66.13
C HIS A 64 -9.40 -20.48 66.13
N ARG A 65 -10.38 -19.91 65.41
CA ARG A 65 -11.40 -20.63 64.63
C ARG A 65 -12.38 -19.72 63.86
N ASN A 66 -12.44 -18.42 64.13
CA ASN A 66 -13.22 -17.45 63.33
C ASN A 66 -12.36 -16.54 62.41
N TRP A 67 -11.04 -16.62 62.47
CA TRP A 67 -10.10 -15.84 61.66
C TRP A 67 -9.69 -16.53 60.35
N VAL A 68 -10.58 -17.35 59.78
CA VAL A 68 -10.38 -17.92 58.44
C VAL A 68 -11.52 -17.45 57.52
N ILE A 69 -12.72 -17.33 58.08
CA ILE A 69 -13.92 -16.83 57.38
C ILE A 69 -13.77 -15.35 56.99
N GLY A 70 -13.19 -14.51 57.87
CA GLY A 70 -12.93 -13.09 57.57
C GLY A 70 -11.83 -12.87 56.52
N GLY A 71 -10.81 -13.72 56.50
CA GLY A 71 -9.73 -13.67 55.51
C GLY A 71 -10.20 -14.11 54.12
N VAL A 72 -10.99 -15.19 54.05
CA VAL A 72 -11.56 -15.70 52.80
C VAL A 72 -12.57 -14.72 52.20
N LEU A 73 -13.47 -14.15 53.01
CA LEU A 73 -14.41 -13.11 52.54
C LEU A 73 -13.71 -11.86 52.02
N GLY A 74 -12.63 -11.42 52.68
CA GLY A 74 -11.82 -10.29 52.22
C GLY A 74 -11.16 -10.55 50.87
N VAL A 75 -10.56 -11.74 50.68
CA VAL A 75 -9.92 -12.11 49.40
C VAL A 75 -10.95 -12.23 48.27
N VAL A 76 -12.13 -12.78 48.54
CA VAL A 76 -13.21 -12.88 47.53
C VAL A 76 -13.71 -11.50 47.10
N LEU A 77 -13.86 -10.55 48.01
CA LEU A 77 -14.25 -9.17 47.66
C LEU A 77 -13.20 -8.44 46.83
N VAL A 78 -11.91 -8.65 47.11
CA VAL A 78 -10.82 -8.08 46.31
C VAL A 78 -10.79 -8.69 44.91
N ILE A 79 -10.99 -9.99 44.76
CA ILE A 79 -11.07 -10.65 43.45
C ILE A 79 -12.26 -10.10 42.65
N ILE A 80 -13.43 -9.93 43.27
CA ILE A 80 -14.63 -9.36 42.61
C ILE A 80 -14.38 -7.90 42.19
N ALA A 81 -13.72 -7.09 43.03
CA ALA A 81 -13.37 -5.72 42.67
C ALA A 81 -12.40 -5.68 41.47
N VAL A 82 -11.41 -6.58 41.44
CA VAL A 82 -10.45 -6.70 40.34
C VAL A 82 -11.14 -7.19 39.06
N THR A 83 -12.08 -8.14 39.12
CA THR A 83 -12.80 -8.62 37.93
C THR A 83 -13.73 -7.55 37.35
N VAL A 84 -14.42 -6.77 38.20
CA VAL A 84 -15.24 -5.64 37.77
C VAL A 84 -14.38 -4.53 37.17
N ALA A 85 -13.27 -4.16 37.80
CA ALA A 85 -12.35 -3.16 37.26
C ALA A 85 -11.71 -3.59 35.93
N SER A 86 -11.33 -4.87 35.79
CA SER A 86 -10.76 -5.43 34.55
C SER A 86 -11.75 -5.43 33.39
N SER A 87 -13.04 -5.59 33.67
CA SER A 87 -14.13 -5.53 32.68
C SER A 87 -14.37 -4.11 32.15
N ILE A 88 -14.16 -3.09 33.01
CA ILE A 88 -14.30 -1.68 32.62
C ILE A 88 -13.13 -1.25 31.72
N ILE A 89 -11.89 -1.65 32.05
CA ILE A 89 -10.66 -1.27 31.32
C ILE A 89 -10.60 -1.90 29.90
N THR A 90 -11.08 -3.12 29.73
CA THR A 90 -11.06 -3.83 28.43
C THR A 90 -12.05 -3.26 27.39
N SER A 91 -13.07 -2.51 27.83
CA SER A 91 -14.09 -1.92 26.96
C SER A 91 -13.61 -0.71 26.15
N GLN A 92 -12.67 0.09 26.68
CA GLN A 92 -12.13 1.25 25.97
C GLN A 92 -11.18 0.85 24.83
N GLN A 93 -10.35 -0.18 25.04
CA GLN A 93 -9.42 -0.64 24.01
C GLN A 93 -10.11 -1.28 22.80
N THR A 94 -11.34 -1.77 22.96
CA THR A 94 -12.11 -2.37 21.86
C THR A 94 -12.80 -1.32 20.99
N GLN A 95 -13.08 -0.12 21.49
CA GLN A 95 -13.69 0.97 20.70
C GLN A 95 -12.66 1.68 19.81
N ALA A 96 -11.50 2.04 20.37
CA ALA A 96 -10.42 2.68 19.60
C ALA A 96 -9.93 1.82 18.41
N LYS A 97 -9.91 0.49 18.58
CA LYS A 97 -9.55 -0.45 17.49
C LYS A 97 -10.61 -0.52 16.38
N LYS A 98 -11.90 -0.37 16.71
CA LYS A 98 -13.00 -0.36 15.72
C LYS A 98 -13.00 0.92 14.90
N GLU A 99 -12.79 2.07 15.54
CA GLU A 99 -12.70 3.37 14.84
C GLU A 99 -11.47 3.43 13.93
N ALA A 100 -10.30 2.97 14.39
CA ALA A 100 -9.10 2.89 13.56
C ALA A 100 -9.28 1.98 12.34
N MET A 101 -10.01 0.87 12.49
CA MET A 101 -10.34 -0.03 11.39
C MET A 101 -11.25 0.65 10.35
N ILE A 102 -12.29 1.37 10.80
CA ILE A 102 -13.22 2.13 9.94
C ILE A 102 -12.49 3.27 9.21
N GLN A 103 -11.63 4.03 9.89
CA GLN A 103 -10.85 5.08 9.26
C GLN A 103 -9.87 4.50 8.22
N SER A 104 -9.26 3.34 8.51
CA SER A 104 -8.36 2.68 7.57
C SER A 104 -9.08 2.14 6.32
N SER A 105 -10.32 1.65 6.45
CA SER A 105 -11.11 1.19 5.30
C SER A 105 -11.60 2.35 4.46
N GLN A 106 -12.09 3.43 5.08
CA GLN A 106 -12.50 4.65 4.37
C GLN A 106 -11.34 5.32 3.62
N LEU A 107 -10.14 5.35 4.20
CA LEU A 107 -8.94 5.84 3.52
C LEU A 107 -8.58 4.97 2.31
N LYS A 108 -8.61 3.64 2.45
CA LYS A 108 -8.36 2.73 1.33
C LYS A 108 -9.37 2.90 0.20
N GLU A 109 -10.65 3.03 0.54
CA GLU A 109 -11.74 3.23 -0.43
C GLU A 109 -11.60 4.58 -1.15
N SER A 110 -11.33 5.67 -0.43
CA SER A 110 -11.12 6.99 -1.04
C SER A 110 -9.89 7.05 -1.95
N ILE A 111 -8.79 6.37 -1.59
CA ILE A 111 -7.62 6.22 -2.46
C ILE A 111 -7.99 5.44 -3.73
N LYS A 112 -8.73 4.33 -3.59
CA LYS A 112 -9.18 3.51 -4.73
C LYS A 112 -10.04 4.36 -5.69
N LYS A 113 -11.08 5.03 -5.18
CA LYS A 113 -11.93 5.94 -5.98
C LYS A 113 -11.13 7.03 -6.69
N LYS A 114 -10.13 7.62 -6.02
CA LYS A 114 -9.28 8.65 -6.62
C LYS A 114 -8.38 8.09 -7.74
N LYS A 115 -7.90 6.85 -7.59
CA LYS A 115 -7.13 6.16 -8.64
C LYS A 115 -8.02 5.84 -9.83
N GLU A 116 -9.17 5.21 -9.61
CA GLU A 116 -10.14 4.87 -10.66
C GLU A 116 -10.60 6.12 -11.41
N ALA A 117 -10.91 7.21 -10.70
CA ALA A 117 -11.28 8.48 -11.33
C ALA A 117 -10.13 9.15 -12.10
N LYS A 118 -8.87 8.84 -11.78
CA LYS A 118 -7.72 9.32 -12.54
C LYS A 118 -7.49 8.46 -13.78
N GLU A 119 -7.61 7.14 -13.64
CA GLU A 119 -7.51 6.17 -14.74
C GLU A 119 -8.60 6.44 -15.78
N SER A 120 -9.86 6.60 -15.37
CA SER A 120 -10.96 6.90 -16.30
C SER A 120 -10.79 8.24 -17.03
N LYS A 121 -10.17 9.24 -16.39
CA LYS A 121 -9.86 10.53 -17.05
C LYS A 121 -8.76 10.39 -18.08
N ILE A 122 -7.78 9.54 -17.80
CA ILE A 122 -6.69 9.25 -18.73
C ILE A 122 -7.26 8.48 -19.93
N GLU A 123 -8.03 7.42 -19.70
CA GLU A 123 -8.68 6.64 -20.76
C GLU A 123 -9.54 7.52 -21.67
N LYS A 124 -10.39 8.39 -21.09
CA LYS A 124 -11.21 9.33 -21.87
C LYS A 124 -10.38 10.33 -22.67
N LYS A 125 -9.24 10.77 -22.15
CA LYS A 125 -8.34 11.68 -22.88
C LYS A 125 -7.67 10.95 -24.04
N LEU A 126 -7.18 9.74 -23.77
CA LEU A 126 -6.53 8.91 -24.78
C LEU A 126 -7.49 8.54 -25.90
N SER A 127 -8.72 8.15 -25.58
CA SER A 127 -9.71 7.81 -26.61
C SER A 127 -9.96 8.97 -27.55
N THR A 128 -10.16 10.18 -27.01
CA THR A 128 -10.39 11.37 -27.84
C THR A 128 -9.16 11.75 -28.67
N GLU A 129 -7.96 11.65 -28.12
CA GLU A 129 -6.72 11.98 -28.84
C GLU A 129 -6.35 10.91 -29.87
N ALA A 130 -6.71 9.65 -29.63
CA ALA A 130 -6.45 8.54 -30.55
C ALA A 130 -7.29 8.64 -31.82
N VAL A 131 -8.54 9.12 -31.76
CA VAL A 131 -9.43 9.24 -32.92
C VAL A 131 -8.75 9.97 -34.08
N SER A 132 -8.18 11.16 -33.84
CA SER A 132 -7.52 11.93 -34.90
C SER A 132 -6.29 11.23 -35.48
N VAL A 133 -5.58 10.44 -34.66
CA VAL A 133 -4.40 9.69 -35.12
C VAL A 133 -4.83 8.50 -35.98
N VAL A 134 -5.90 7.81 -35.56
CA VAL A 134 -6.46 6.69 -36.34
C VAL A 134 -7.03 7.18 -37.66
N THR A 135 -7.79 8.28 -37.68
CA THR A 135 -8.29 8.89 -38.92
C THR A 135 -7.14 9.28 -39.85
N ASP A 136 -6.06 9.88 -39.32
CA ASP A 136 -4.87 10.23 -40.10
C ASP A 136 -4.20 9.00 -40.72
N MET A 137 -4.06 7.91 -39.96
CA MET A 137 -3.53 6.65 -40.48
C MET A 137 -4.43 6.04 -41.57
N ILE A 138 -5.76 6.12 -41.42
CA ILE A 138 -6.71 5.59 -42.40
C ILE A 138 -6.66 6.39 -43.70
N GLN A 139 -6.76 7.71 -43.61
CA GLN A 139 -6.86 8.57 -44.78
C GLN A 139 -5.51 8.78 -45.46
N ASN A 140 -4.44 9.01 -44.71
CA ASN A 140 -3.14 9.38 -45.28
C ASN A 140 -2.20 8.20 -45.48
N ASP A 141 -2.18 7.23 -44.55
CA ASP A 141 -1.28 6.07 -44.70
C ASP A 141 -1.92 4.94 -45.53
N MET A 142 -3.24 4.72 -45.38
CA MET A 142 -3.97 3.67 -46.11
C MET A 142 -4.74 4.18 -47.33
N ASN A 143 -4.86 5.49 -47.52
CA ASN A 143 -5.59 6.10 -48.64
C ASN A 143 -7.06 5.67 -48.74
N LEU A 144 -7.71 5.43 -47.61
CA LEU A 144 -9.12 5.01 -47.55
C LEU A 144 -10.01 6.21 -47.25
N ASP A 145 -11.18 6.26 -47.90
CA ASP A 145 -12.20 7.27 -47.62
C ASP A 145 -13.05 6.87 -46.42
N ALA A 146 -12.41 6.77 -45.26
CA ALA A 146 -13.08 6.43 -44.01
C ALA A 146 -12.49 7.23 -42.86
N GLU A 147 -13.29 7.44 -41.82
CA GLU A 147 -12.87 8.14 -40.61
C GLU A 147 -13.16 7.33 -39.35
N CYS A 148 -12.33 7.55 -38.32
CA CYS A 148 -12.59 6.97 -37.01
C CYS A 148 -13.67 7.79 -36.28
N ASP A 149 -14.76 7.13 -35.91
CA ASP A 149 -15.85 7.73 -35.12
C ASP A 149 -15.48 7.85 -33.65
N ASP A 150 -15.00 6.74 -33.08
CA ASP A 150 -14.61 6.64 -31.69
C ASP A 150 -13.55 5.58 -31.45
N VAL A 151 -12.75 5.81 -30.42
CA VAL A 151 -11.83 4.81 -29.87
C VAL A 151 -12.29 4.46 -28.47
N THR A 152 -12.46 3.17 -28.21
CA THR A 152 -12.82 2.67 -26.87
C THR A 152 -11.67 1.90 -26.26
N ILE A 153 -11.15 2.41 -25.13
CA ILE A 153 -10.12 1.74 -24.34
C ILE A 153 -10.76 0.68 -23.43
N THR A 154 -10.33 -0.57 -23.54
CA THR A 154 -10.89 -1.71 -22.79
C THR A 154 -9.90 -2.30 -21.79
N SER A 155 -8.60 -2.08 -22.00
CA SER A 155 -7.56 -2.69 -21.19
C SER A 155 -6.33 -1.78 -21.02
N SER A 156 -5.61 -1.96 -19.93
CA SER A 156 -4.29 -1.36 -19.72
C SER A 156 -3.25 -2.46 -19.61
N TYR A 157 -2.26 -2.46 -20.51
CA TYR A 157 -1.16 -3.43 -20.51
C TYR A 157 -0.06 -3.07 -19.50
N GLY A 158 -0.24 -1.96 -18.77
CA GLY A 158 0.73 -1.43 -17.81
C GLY A 158 1.63 -0.36 -18.42
N GLY A 159 2.26 0.43 -17.56
CA GLY A 159 3.07 1.56 -17.99
C GLY A 159 2.20 2.66 -18.62
N ASN A 160 2.36 2.86 -19.93
CA ASN A 160 1.68 3.88 -20.73
C ASN A 160 0.93 3.29 -21.95
N GLN A 161 0.75 1.96 -22.00
CA GLN A 161 0.07 1.28 -23.10
C GLN A 161 -1.32 0.81 -22.71
N TYR A 162 -2.24 0.93 -23.65
CA TYR A 162 -3.66 0.66 -23.50
C TYR A 162 -4.17 -0.09 -24.72
N GLY A 163 -4.96 -1.14 -24.51
CA GLY A 163 -5.64 -1.85 -25.58
C GLY A 163 -7.08 -1.39 -25.70
N GLY A 164 -7.57 -1.34 -26.91
CA GLY A 164 -8.93 -0.92 -27.23
C GLY A 164 -9.32 -1.32 -28.63
N TYR A 165 -10.42 -0.75 -29.09
CA TYR A 165 -10.86 -0.88 -30.48
C TYR A 165 -11.30 0.49 -31.00
N ALA A 166 -11.15 0.69 -32.30
CA ALA A 166 -11.60 1.88 -33.01
C ALA A 166 -12.79 1.50 -33.90
N ASN A 167 -13.85 2.29 -33.85
CA ASN A 167 -14.96 2.22 -34.79
C ASN A 167 -14.64 3.16 -35.95
N VAL A 168 -14.80 2.64 -37.16
CA VAL A 168 -14.49 3.34 -38.40
C VAL A 168 -15.71 3.25 -39.29
N SER A 169 -16.07 4.36 -39.93
CA SER A 169 -17.13 4.41 -40.93
C SER A 169 -16.78 5.34 -42.08
N ASP A 170 -17.48 5.16 -43.19
CA ASP A 170 -17.49 6.07 -44.34
C ASP A 170 -18.85 6.78 -44.47
N ASP A 171 -18.99 7.64 -45.48
CA ASP A 171 -20.24 8.34 -45.78
C ASP A 171 -21.25 7.49 -46.57
N ASP A 172 -20.79 6.39 -47.17
CA ASP A 172 -21.61 5.38 -47.84
C ASP A 172 -22.36 4.44 -46.87
N GLY A 173 -21.98 4.45 -45.59
CA GLY A 173 -22.66 3.76 -44.50
C GLY A 173 -22.04 2.40 -44.15
N ASP A 174 -20.88 2.09 -44.70
CA ASP A 174 -20.06 0.97 -44.26
C ASP A 174 -19.39 1.29 -42.93
N HIS A 175 -19.27 0.27 -42.09
CA HIS A 175 -18.67 0.42 -40.76
C HIS A 175 -17.92 -0.85 -40.37
N THR A 176 -16.82 -0.68 -39.67
CA THR A 176 -16.06 -1.78 -39.12
C THR A 176 -15.42 -1.39 -37.79
N THR A 177 -14.92 -2.40 -37.09
CA THR A 177 -14.20 -2.22 -35.82
C THR A 177 -12.85 -2.89 -35.94
N VAL A 178 -11.79 -2.17 -35.57
CA VAL A 178 -10.42 -2.67 -35.57
C VAL A 178 -9.82 -2.59 -34.18
N ASP A 179 -9.03 -3.59 -33.78
CA ASP A 179 -8.34 -3.52 -32.50
C ASP A 179 -7.14 -2.58 -32.60
N VAL A 180 -6.94 -1.79 -31.55
CA VAL A 180 -5.89 -0.77 -31.50
C VAL A 180 -5.10 -0.83 -30.20
N THR A 181 -3.81 -0.58 -30.31
CA THR A 181 -2.92 -0.34 -29.17
C THR A 181 -2.58 1.13 -29.09
N VAL A 182 -3.00 1.77 -28.00
CA VAL A 182 -2.80 3.20 -27.75
C VAL A 182 -1.68 3.40 -26.73
N THR A 183 -0.62 4.08 -27.14
CA THR A 183 0.54 4.42 -26.31
C THR A 183 0.51 5.90 -25.95
N ASN A 184 0.40 6.21 -24.65
CA ASN A 184 0.49 7.57 -24.12
C ASN A 184 1.96 8.02 -24.05
N VAL A 185 2.39 8.87 -24.98
CA VAL A 185 3.78 9.32 -25.06
C VAL A 185 3.96 10.57 -24.19
N LYS A 186 4.77 10.43 -23.14
CA LYS A 186 4.88 11.42 -22.05
C LYS A 186 5.48 12.77 -22.43
N TYR A 187 6.25 12.84 -23.52
CA TYR A 187 7.13 13.98 -23.75
C TYR A 187 6.51 15.09 -24.59
N GLU A 188 5.42 14.83 -25.33
CA GLU A 188 4.89 15.84 -26.27
C GLU A 188 3.36 15.94 -26.30
N ASN A 189 2.66 15.40 -25.29
CA ASN A 189 1.20 15.25 -25.33
C ASN A 189 0.71 14.46 -26.57
N ASN A 190 1.59 13.64 -27.15
CA ASN A 190 1.30 12.82 -28.30
C ASN A 190 0.78 11.45 -27.86
N VAL A 191 -0.14 10.94 -28.66
CA VAL A 191 -0.62 9.57 -28.60
C VAL A 191 -0.07 8.87 -29.83
N SER A 192 0.50 7.69 -29.64
CA SER A 192 0.83 6.78 -30.73
C SER A 192 -0.22 5.69 -30.74
N VAL A 193 -0.76 5.41 -31.93
CA VAL A 193 -1.73 4.33 -32.12
C VAL A 193 -1.13 3.31 -33.09
N GLU A 194 -1.32 2.05 -32.78
CA GLU A 194 -0.98 0.93 -33.64
C GLU A 194 -2.27 0.16 -33.93
N ILE A 195 -2.58 -0.03 -35.21
CA ILE A 195 -3.67 -0.90 -35.67
C ILE A 195 -3.05 -2.28 -35.91
N ASP A 196 -3.77 -3.34 -35.52
CA ASP A 196 -3.33 -4.70 -35.78
C ASP A 196 -3.36 -5.06 -37.27
N SER A 197 -2.62 -6.10 -37.64
CA SER A 197 -2.46 -6.47 -39.05
C SER A 197 -3.78 -6.92 -39.70
N ASP A 198 -4.64 -7.56 -38.92
CA ASP A 198 -5.99 -7.98 -39.30
C ASP A 198 -6.96 -6.79 -39.38
N GLY A 199 -6.75 -5.74 -38.58
CA GLY A 199 -7.45 -4.48 -38.72
C GLY A 199 -7.15 -3.80 -40.06
N HIS A 200 -5.89 -3.76 -40.48
CA HIS A 200 -5.51 -3.24 -41.81
C HIS A 200 -6.24 -3.99 -42.94
N ASP A 201 -6.25 -5.32 -42.91
CA ASP A 201 -6.95 -6.13 -43.91
C ASP A 201 -8.47 -5.89 -43.87
N SER A 202 -9.04 -5.72 -42.68
CA SER A 202 -10.47 -5.46 -42.52
C SER A 202 -10.85 -4.11 -43.11
N LEU A 203 -10.06 -3.06 -42.87
CA LEU A 203 -10.29 -1.73 -43.40
C LEU A 203 -10.24 -1.72 -44.93
N ASN A 204 -9.21 -2.32 -45.52
CA ASN A 204 -9.03 -2.34 -46.98
C ASN A 204 -10.09 -3.20 -47.70
N ASN A 205 -10.75 -4.12 -47.01
CA ASN A 205 -11.84 -4.92 -47.58
C ASN A 205 -13.21 -4.26 -47.40
N THR A 206 -13.34 -3.33 -46.45
CA THR A 206 -14.60 -2.66 -46.14
C THR A 206 -14.74 -1.34 -46.86
N PHE A 207 -13.66 -0.55 -46.97
CA PHE A 207 -13.72 0.82 -47.47
C PHE A 207 -13.05 0.95 -48.83
N TYR A 208 -13.55 1.89 -49.64
CA TYR A 208 -12.97 2.27 -50.91
C TYR A 208 -11.74 3.17 -50.72
N SER A 209 -10.85 3.13 -51.71
CA SER A 209 -9.70 4.05 -51.74
C SER A 209 -10.07 5.33 -52.49
N TYR A 210 -9.45 6.47 -52.14
CA TYR A 210 -9.66 7.74 -52.83
C TYR A 210 -9.33 7.71 -54.34
N ASP A 211 -8.61 6.68 -54.80
CA ASP A 211 -8.19 6.54 -56.20
C ASP A 211 -9.21 5.76 -57.07
N ASP A 212 -10.26 5.17 -56.48
CA ASP A 212 -11.25 4.35 -57.20
C ASP A 212 -12.41 5.17 -57.83
N ASP A 213 -12.48 6.47 -57.57
CA ASP A 213 -13.56 7.37 -58.05
C ASP A 213 -13.44 7.80 -59.53
N ASP A 214 -12.41 7.36 -60.27
CA ASP A 214 -12.09 7.87 -61.61
C ASP A 214 -12.63 7.05 -62.80
N ASP A 215 -13.44 6.00 -62.59
CA ASP A 215 -13.92 5.11 -63.66
C ASP A 215 -15.46 5.00 -63.76
N ASP A 216 -16.16 6.10 -64.03
CA ASP A 216 -17.48 6.01 -64.72
C ASP A 216 -17.78 7.27 -65.57
N TYR A 217 -17.50 7.19 -66.88
CA TYR A 217 -17.90 8.17 -67.91
C TYR A 217 -18.65 7.49 -69.06
#